data_AF-A0A8J6EMR8-F1
#
_entry.id   AF-A0A8J6EMR8-F1
#
_cell.length_a   1.000
_cell.length_b   1.000
_cell.length_c   1.000
_cell.angle_alpha   90.00
_cell.angle_beta   90.00
_cell.angle_gamma   90.00
#
_symmetry.space_group_name_H-M   'P 1'
#
loop_
_entity.id
_entity.type
_entity.pdbx_description
1 polymer ?
#
loop_
_entity_poly.entity_id
_entity_poly.type
_entity_poly.pdbx_seq_one_letter_code
_entity_poly.pdbx_strand_id
1 'polypeptide(L)'
;MFFLTKLQKDIPLSQLEDGSLPWSKALTERLAELSKDTNELDKVIVICKLGNDSQKAVKILQEFSDRGTFKFITKDIKGGLMAWSANIDPSFPQY
;
A
#
# COMPACT_ATOMS: atom_id res chain seq x y z
N MET A 1 -5.52 2.52 -9.73
CA MET A 1 -4.68 1.30 -9.60
C MET A 1 -3.58 1.63 -8.62
N PHE A 2 -3.43 0.84 -7.55
CA PHE A 2 -2.45 1.09 -6.47
C PHE A 2 -1.60 -0.14 -6.27
N PHE A 3 -0.29 0.05 -6.16
CA PHE A 3 0.64 -1.02 -5.82
C PHE A 3 0.92 -1.01 -4.32
N LEU A 4 0.68 -2.15 -3.66
CA LEU A 4 1.15 -2.42 -2.30
C LEU A 4 2.48 -3.17 -2.40
N THR A 5 3.58 -2.52 -2.01
CA THR A 5 4.95 -3.05 -2.17
C THR A 5 5.21 -4.41 -1.50
N LYS A 6 4.48 -4.78 -0.45
CA LYS A 6 4.54 -6.13 0.17
C LYS A 6 3.59 -7.15 -0.48
N LEU A 7 2.55 -6.68 -1.17
CA LEU A 7 1.49 -7.51 -1.77
C LEU A 7 1.69 -7.75 -3.28
N GLN A 8 2.51 -6.91 -3.95
CA GLN A 8 2.76 -6.92 -5.39
C GLN A 8 1.46 -7.19 -6.20
N LYS A 9 0.38 -6.52 -5.79
CA LYS A 9 -0.97 -6.70 -6.33
C LYS A 9 -1.59 -5.34 -6.57
N ASP A 10 -2.15 -5.19 -7.76
CA ASP A 10 -2.94 -4.02 -8.13
C ASP A 10 -4.32 -4.13 -7.48
N ILE A 11 -4.55 -3.31 -6.46
CA ILE A 11 -5.85 -3.23 -5.77
C ILE A 11 -6.49 -1.90 -6.19
N PRO A 12 -7.67 -1.89 -6.84
CA PRO A 12 -8.45 -0.69 -7.06
C PRO A 12 -8.83 -0.01 -5.74
N LEU A 13 -8.81 1.32 -5.68
CA LEU A 13 -9.20 2.05 -4.47
C LEU A 13 -10.65 1.75 -4.07
N SER A 14 -11.55 1.57 -5.03
CA SER A 14 -12.95 1.23 -4.77
C SER A 14 -13.10 -0.07 -3.97
N GLN A 15 -12.18 -1.03 -4.15
CA GLN A 15 -12.16 -2.29 -3.38
C GLN A 15 -11.58 -2.13 -1.97
N LEU A 16 -10.86 -1.03 -1.70
CA LEU A 16 -10.43 -0.67 -0.35
C LEU A 16 -11.56 0.07 0.37
N GLU A 17 -12.27 0.93 -0.36
CA GLU A 17 -13.38 1.76 0.15
C GLU A 17 -14.66 0.96 0.42
N ASP A 18 -14.93 -0.09 -0.36
CA ASP A 18 -16.12 -0.94 -0.20
C ASP A 18 -16.10 -1.77 1.09
N GLY A 19 -14.96 -1.79 1.82
CA GLY A 19 -14.80 -2.55 3.06
C GLY A 19 -14.86 -4.06 2.84
N SER A 20 -14.74 -4.52 1.60
CA SER A 20 -14.80 -5.94 1.28
C SER A 20 -13.63 -6.67 1.95
N LEU A 21 -13.98 -7.69 2.74
CA LEU A 21 -13.04 -8.54 3.47
C LEU A 21 -11.99 -9.33 2.63
N PRO A 22 -12.07 -9.47 1.29
CA PRO A 22 -11.06 -10.23 0.54
C PRO A 22 -9.64 -9.65 0.63
N TRP A 23 -9.48 -8.33 0.65
CA TRP A 23 -8.14 -7.72 0.65
C TRP A 23 -7.48 -7.75 2.03
N SER A 24 -8.25 -7.59 3.11
CA SER A 24 -7.72 -7.52 4.47
C SER A 24 -7.15 -8.86 4.93
N LYS A 25 -7.84 -9.95 4.59
CA LYS A 25 -7.34 -11.32 4.81
C LYS A 25 -6.05 -11.56 4.02
N ALA A 26 -6.07 -11.27 2.71
CA ALA A 26 -4.90 -11.46 1.85
C ALA A 26 -3.69 -10.62 2.30
N LEU A 27 -3.92 -9.38 2.76
CA LEU A 27 -2.88 -8.53 3.34
C LEU A 27 -2.31 -9.15 4.61
N THR A 28 -3.16 -9.59 5.53
CA THR A 28 -2.73 -10.15 6.82
C THR A 28 -1.92 -11.44 6.62
N GLU A 29 -2.38 -12.35 5.75
CA GLU A 29 -1.67 -13.58 5.39
C GLU A 29 -0.29 -13.25 4.81
N ARG A 30 -0.23 -12.31 3.87
CA ARG A 30 1.02 -11.90 3.23
C ARG A 30 1.99 -11.22 4.20
N LEU A 31 1.48 -10.41 5.12
CA LEU A 31 2.32 -9.79 6.13
C LEU A 31 2.87 -10.85 7.10
N ALA A 32 2.07 -11.84 7.50
CA ALA A 32 2.52 -12.95 8.33
C ALA A 32 3.59 -13.83 7.64
N GLU A 33 3.53 -13.99 6.31
CA GLU A 33 4.58 -14.68 5.53
C GLU A 33 5.89 -13.89 5.48
N LEU A 34 5.80 -12.56 5.50
CA LEU A 34 6.94 -11.66 5.29
C LEU A 34 7.53 -11.12 6.59
N SER A 35 6.81 -11.23 7.70
CA SER A 35 7.29 -10.87 9.02
C SER A 35 8.43 -11.82 9.38
N LYS A 36 9.65 -11.32 9.29
CA LYS A 36 10.81 -11.95 9.94
C LYS A 36 10.65 -11.72 11.43
N ASP A 37 11.09 -12.66 12.27
CA ASP A 37 11.11 -12.58 13.75
C ASP A 37 12.00 -11.41 14.24
N THR A 38 11.59 -10.20 13.91
CA THR A 38 12.20 -8.94 14.26
C THR A 38 11.13 -8.15 14.97
N ASN A 39 11.48 -7.51 16.08
CA ASN A 39 10.56 -6.73 16.90
C ASN A 39 10.10 -5.41 16.21
N GLU A 40 10.25 -5.31 14.89
CA GLU A 40 9.91 -4.15 14.07
C GLU A 40 8.57 -4.35 13.37
N LEU A 41 7.77 -3.28 13.30
CA LEU A 41 6.52 -3.30 12.55
C LEU A 41 6.78 -3.38 11.05
N ASP A 42 5.99 -4.22 10.37
CA ASP A 42 5.99 -4.28 8.92
C ASP A 42 5.65 -2.93 8.29
N LYS A 43 6.29 -2.63 7.15
CA LYS A 43 6.04 -1.41 6.38
C LYS A 43 5.32 -1.76 5.09
N VAL A 44 4.17 -1.12 4.88
CA VAL A 44 3.37 -1.21 3.66
C VAL A 44 3.49 0.13 2.94
N ILE A 45 4.14 0.13 1.77
CA ILE A 45 4.21 1.31 0.92
C ILE A 45 3.18 1.19 -0.20
N VAL A 46 2.38 2.24 -0.37
CA VAL A 46 1.34 2.37 -1.39
C VAL A 46 1.79 3.38 -2.43
N ILE A 47 1.57 3.10 -3.71
CA ILE A 47 1.85 4.07 -4.78
C ILE A 47 0.73 4.06 -5.82
N CYS A 48 0.48 5.23 -6.42
CA CYS A 48 -0.42 5.40 -7.56
C CYS A 48 0.19 6.33 -8.60
N LYS A 49 -0.56 6.73 -9.63
CA LYS A 49 -0.05 7.58 -10.70
C LYS A 49 0.46 8.94 -10.20
N LEU A 50 -0.37 9.69 -9.47
CA LEU A 50 -0.10 11.08 -9.06
C LEU A 50 0.02 11.28 -7.53
N GLY A 51 -0.18 10.24 -6.74
CA GLY A 51 -0.18 10.30 -5.27
C GLY A 51 -1.54 10.64 -4.63
N ASN A 52 -2.59 10.98 -5.39
CA ASN A 52 -3.87 11.41 -4.81
C ASN A 52 -4.61 10.27 -4.10
N ASP A 53 -4.89 9.22 -4.85
CA ASP A 53 -5.67 8.11 -4.33
C ASP A 53 -4.84 7.20 -3.40
N SER A 54 -3.51 7.22 -3.49
CA SER A 54 -2.66 6.48 -2.55
C SER A 54 -2.77 7.05 -1.14
N GLN A 55 -2.97 8.37 -0.99
CA GLN A 55 -3.26 8.98 0.31
C GLN A 55 -4.55 8.45 0.92
N LYS A 56 -5.61 8.27 0.11
CA LYS A 56 -6.87 7.66 0.57
C LYS A 56 -6.66 6.23 1.02
N ALA A 57 -5.94 5.44 0.23
CA ALA A 57 -5.60 4.06 0.56
C ALA A 57 -4.78 3.96 1.86
N VAL A 58 -3.79 4.84 2.07
CA VAL A 58 -3.02 4.91 3.32
C VAL A 58 -3.93 5.13 4.52
N LYS A 59 -4.90 6.05 4.42
CA LYS A 59 -5.84 6.33 5.51
C LYS A 59 -6.66 5.08 5.88
N ILE A 60 -7.21 4.39 4.88
CA ILE A 60 -7.99 3.16 5.08
C ILE A 60 -7.14 2.07 5.74
N LEU A 61 -5.90 1.90 5.27
CA LEU A 61 -4.98 0.89 5.78
C LEU A 61 -4.47 1.20 7.20
N GLN A 62 -4.25 2.47 7.52
CA GLN A 62 -3.91 2.91 8.88
C GLN A 62 -5.08 2.64 9.83
N GLU A 63 -6.31 3.02 9.46
CA GLU A 63 -7.49 2.74 10.27
C GLU A 63 -7.70 1.22 10.49
N PHE A 64 -7.42 0.41 9.47
CA PHE A 64 -7.44 -1.06 9.59
C PHE A 64 -6.36 -1.59 10.55
N SER A 65 -5.12 -1.12 10.43
CA SER A 65 -4.01 -1.47 11.32
C SER A 65 -4.32 -1.06 12.78
N ASP A 66 -4.86 0.14 12.98
CA ASP A 66 -5.18 0.68 14.31
C ASP A 66 -6.29 -0.12 15.00
N ARG A 67 -7.33 -0.51 14.27
CA ARG A 67 -8.46 -1.31 14.79
C ARG A 67 -8.16 -2.81 14.87
N GLY A 68 -7.24 -3.30 14.06
CA GLY A 68 -6.94 -4.72 13.91
C GLY A 68 -5.87 -5.24 14.87
N THR A 69 -5.75 -6.57 14.91
CA THR A 69 -4.69 -7.28 15.66
C THR A 69 -3.34 -7.21 14.96
N PHE A 70 -3.33 -7.11 13.63
CA PHE A 70 -2.10 -7.05 12.84
C PHE A 70 -1.61 -5.60 12.72
N LYS A 71 -0.45 -5.30 13.30
CA LYS A 71 0.11 -3.95 13.35
C LYS A 71 1.16 -3.76 12.27
N PHE A 72 1.01 -2.71 11.48
CA PHE A 72 1.94 -2.31 10.43
C PHE A 72 1.87 -0.80 10.20
N ILE A 73 2.96 -0.26 9.64
CA ILE A 73 3.09 1.14 9.26
C ILE A 73 2.78 1.28 7.78
N THR A 74 1.85 2.18 7.44
CA THR A 74 1.51 2.45 6.04
C THR A 74 1.93 3.86 5.63
N LYS A 75 2.56 3.98 4.46
CA LYS A 75 2.95 5.26 3.84
C LYS A 75 2.68 5.24 2.34
N ASP A 76 2.49 6.40 1.73
CA ASP A 76 2.48 6.54 0.27
C ASP A 76 3.73 7.23 -0.26
N ILE A 77 3.96 7.08 -1.57
CA ILE A 77 5.00 7.82 -2.29
C ILE A 77 4.40 9.12 -2.83
N LYS A 78 4.90 10.24 -2.28
CA LYS A 78 4.49 11.59 -2.69
C LYS A 78 4.70 11.79 -4.20
N GLY A 79 3.66 12.24 -4.88
CA GLY A 79 3.66 12.48 -6.33
C GLY A 79 3.58 11.22 -7.19
N GLY A 80 3.52 10.03 -6.57
CA GLY A 80 3.26 8.77 -7.26
C GLY A 80 4.33 8.34 -8.27
N LEU A 81 3.90 7.53 -9.24
CA LEU A 81 4.73 7.02 -10.32
C LEU A 81 5.26 8.14 -11.23
N MET A 82 4.52 9.25 -11.37
CA MET A 82 5.01 10.39 -12.13
C MET A 82 6.23 11.04 -11.45
N ALA A 83 6.20 11.20 -10.12
CA ALA A 83 7.35 11.70 -9.38
C ALA A 83 8.52 10.71 -9.37
N TRP A 84 8.23 9.40 -9.34
CA TRP A 84 9.25 8.36 -9.50
C TRP A 84 9.93 8.45 -10.87
N SER A 85 9.13 8.53 -11.95
CA SER A 85 9.65 8.70 -13.31
C SER A 85 10.50 9.96 -13.44
N ALA A 86 10.03 11.09 -12.90
CA ALA A 86 10.75 12.35 -13.01
C ALA A 86 12.09 12.40 -12.23
N ASN A 87 12.15 11.78 -11.05
CA ASN A 87 13.26 12.01 -10.10
C ASN A 87 14.16 10.79 -9.87
N ILE A 88 13.67 9.57 -10.15
CA ILE A 88 14.36 8.32 -9.80
C ILE A 88 14.67 7.49 -11.05
N ASP A 89 13.66 7.24 -11.89
CA ASP A 89 13.82 6.45 -13.11
C ASP A 89 13.13 7.10 -14.32
N PRO A 90 13.83 8.00 -15.03
CA PRO A 90 13.30 8.66 -16.23
C PRO A 90 12.94 7.71 -17.38
N SER A 91 13.38 6.45 -17.35
CA SER A 91 12.97 5.45 -18.34
C SER A 91 11.58 4.87 -18.05
N PHE A 92 11.07 5.07 -16.83
CA PHE A 92 9.76 4.59 -16.43
C PHE A 92 8.65 5.32 -17.22
N PRO A 93 7.72 4.60 -17.87
CA PRO A 93 6.69 5.22 -18.70
C PRO A 93 5.77 6.18 -17.95
N GLN A 94 5.42 7.29 -18.61
CA GLN A 94 4.63 8.39 -18.02
C GLN A 94 3.13 8.38 -18.40
N TYR A 95 2.62 7.26 -18.91
CA TYR A 95 1.24 7.17 -19.38
C TYR A 95 0.18 6.99 -18.29
#